data_AF-A0A341EG68-F1
#
_entry.id   AF-A0A341EG68-F1
#
_cell.length_a   1.000
_cell.length_b   1.000
_cell.length_c   1.000
_cell.angle_alpha   90.00
_cell.angle_beta   90.00
_cell.angle_gamma   90.00
#
_symmetry.space_group_name_H-M   'P 1'
#
loop_
_entity.id
_entity.type
_entity.pdbx_description
1 polymer ?
#
loop_
_entity_poly.entity_id
_entity_poly.type
_entity_poly.pdbx_seq_one_letter_code
_entity_poly.pdbx_strand_id
1 'polypeptide(L)'
;MHGLINRSIQNYFCANYGQRLWVEVASRAGLDFTEFEAMLTYSDHVTPAVLEAVCDVLDRPRAEVMEDVGTFLVAQPGYEAVRRLLRFGGVSFSDFLQSLDDLPDRTRLALSELHLPWVELREDPDG
;
A
#
# COMPACT_ATOMS: atom_id res chain seq x y z
N MET A 1 6.79 8.39 6.41
CA MET A 1 6.18 7.48 5.41
C MET A 1 6.09 8.16 4.06
N HIS A 2 6.40 7.45 2.97
CA HIS A 2 6.31 7.97 1.61
C HIS A 2 4.84 8.20 1.18
N GLY A 3 4.55 9.33 0.55
CA GLY A 3 3.20 9.78 0.17
C GLY A 3 2.47 8.83 -0.76
N LEU A 4 3.21 8.12 -1.62
CA LEU A 4 2.70 7.01 -2.44
C LEU A 4 1.85 6.00 -1.62
N ILE A 5 2.26 5.64 -0.40
CA ILE A 5 1.52 4.69 0.44
C ILE A 5 0.16 5.27 0.83
N ASN A 6 0.14 6.51 1.32
CA ASN A 6 -1.09 7.18 1.72
C ASN A 6 -2.02 7.45 0.53
N ARG A 7 -1.44 7.83 -0.63
CA ARG A 7 -2.19 8.05 -1.86
C ARG A 7 -2.80 6.75 -2.38
N SER A 8 -2.12 5.62 -2.24
CA SER A 8 -2.69 4.31 -2.55
C SER A 8 -3.90 3.96 -1.68
N ILE A 9 -3.83 4.21 -0.37
CA ILE A 9 -4.97 4.00 0.55
C ILE A 9 -6.13 4.93 0.19
N GLN A 10 -5.86 6.21 -0.05
CA GLN A 10 -6.86 7.18 -0.51
C GLN A 10 -7.55 6.69 -1.78
N ASN A 11 -6.79 6.31 -2.80
CA ASN A 11 -7.34 5.92 -4.08
C ASN A 11 -8.16 4.63 -3.99
N TYR A 12 -7.71 3.65 -3.19
CA TYR A 12 -8.52 2.46 -2.85
C TYR A 12 -9.87 2.88 -2.27
N PHE A 13 -9.83 3.74 -1.25
CA PHE A 13 -11.03 4.17 -0.55
C PHE A 13 -11.97 4.94 -1.48
N CYS A 14 -11.46 5.91 -2.24
CA CYS A 14 -12.25 6.72 -3.15
C CYS A 14 -12.83 5.91 -4.31
N ALA A 15 -12.10 4.90 -4.82
CA ALA A 15 -12.60 4.04 -5.89
C ALA A 15 -13.78 3.18 -5.43
N ASN A 16 -13.77 2.71 -4.17
CA ASN A 16 -14.78 1.78 -3.66
C ASN A 16 -15.94 2.47 -2.91
N TYR A 17 -15.67 3.60 -2.25
CA TYR A 17 -16.61 4.27 -1.33
C TYR A 17 -16.86 5.75 -1.68
N GLY A 18 -16.07 6.33 -2.59
CA GLY A 18 -16.24 7.68 -3.09
C GLY A 18 -15.61 8.79 -2.24
N GLN A 19 -15.39 9.94 -2.89
CA GLN A 19 -14.69 11.10 -2.32
C GLN A 19 -15.40 11.69 -1.09
N ARG A 20 -16.74 11.63 -1.03
CA ARG A 20 -17.51 12.24 0.06
C ARG A 20 -17.18 11.57 1.41
N LEU A 21 -17.12 10.24 1.45
CA LEU A 21 -16.76 9.51 2.66
C LEU A 21 -15.27 9.68 3.00
N TRP A 22 -14.42 9.83 1.99
CA TRP A 22 -12.99 10.09 2.19
C TRP A 22 -12.73 11.41 2.93
N VAL A 23 -13.51 12.46 2.68
CA VAL A 23 -13.41 13.72 3.43
C VAL A 23 -13.63 13.50 4.93
N GLU A 24 -14.53 12.60 5.30
CA GLU A 24 -14.74 12.24 6.71
C GLU A 24 -13.57 11.44 7.29
N VAL A 25 -13.00 10.50 6.52
CA VAL A 25 -11.77 9.80 6.91
C VAL A 25 -10.63 10.78 7.15
N ALA A 26 -10.40 11.73 6.23
CA ALA A 26 -9.35 12.73 6.36
C ALA A 26 -9.54 13.59 7.62
N SER A 27 -10.77 14.03 7.89
CA SER A 27 -11.10 14.79 9.09
C SER A 27 -10.86 13.99 10.37
N ARG A 28 -11.28 12.70 10.43
CA ARG A 28 -11.07 11.83 11.59
C ARG A 28 -9.60 11.50 11.83
N ALA A 29 -8.82 11.36 10.75
CA ALA A 29 -7.39 11.18 10.80
C ALA A 29 -6.61 12.45 11.19
N GLY A 30 -7.30 13.58 11.41
CA GLY A 30 -6.69 14.85 11.80
C GLY A 30 -5.89 15.52 10.68
N LEU A 31 -6.25 15.29 9.41
CA LEU A 31 -5.58 15.89 8.28
C LEU A 31 -6.17 17.28 7.96
N ASP A 32 -5.31 18.25 7.70
CA ASP A 32 -5.70 19.59 7.21
C ASP A 32 -5.96 19.62 5.70
N PHE A 33 -5.86 18.47 5.04
CA PHE A 33 -6.02 18.31 3.60
C PHE A 33 -6.76 17.01 3.28
N THR A 34 -7.29 16.92 2.06
CA THR A 34 -8.06 15.77 1.60
C THR A 34 -7.37 14.99 0.48
N GLU A 35 -6.20 15.43 0.01
CA GLU A 35 -5.45 14.74 -1.03
C GLU A 35 -3.98 14.57 -0.66
N PHE A 36 -3.49 13.33 -0.78
CA PHE A 36 -2.07 13.01 -0.60
C PHE A 36 -1.28 13.26 -1.88
N GLU A 37 -0.16 13.96 -1.77
CA GLU A 37 0.80 14.10 -2.86
C GLU A 37 1.76 12.91 -2.85
N ALA A 38 1.77 12.15 -3.95
CA ALA A 38 2.49 10.87 -4.00
C ALA A 38 4.01 11.00 -3.78
N MET A 39 4.60 12.13 -4.17
CA MET A 39 6.04 12.40 -4.12
C MET A 39 6.47 13.15 -2.85
N LEU A 40 5.57 13.40 -1.90
CA LEU A 40 5.92 14.00 -0.61
C LEU A 40 6.15 12.92 0.45
N THR A 41 6.88 13.29 1.50
CA THR A 41 7.03 12.46 2.71
C THR A 41 6.17 13.04 3.82
N TYR A 42 5.48 12.16 4.53
CA TYR A 42 4.62 12.49 5.65
C TYR A 42 5.16 11.89 6.93
N SER A 43 4.80 12.46 8.09
CA SER A 43 5.13 11.89 9.39
C SER A 43 4.62 10.45 9.53
N ASP A 44 5.36 9.58 10.21
CA ASP A 44 5.06 8.14 10.27
C ASP A 44 3.72 7.82 10.95
N HIS A 45 3.21 8.71 11.81
CA HIS A 45 1.91 8.55 12.47
C HIS A 45 0.71 8.76 11.52
N VAL A 46 0.92 9.40 10.36
CA VAL A 46 -0.18 9.72 9.42
C VAL A 46 -0.80 8.45 8.85
N THR A 47 0.01 7.49 8.40
CA THR A 47 -0.51 6.26 7.78
C THR A 47 -1.32 5.39 8.77
N PRO A 48 -0.85 5.14 10.02
CA PRO A 48 -1.66 4.49 11.03
C PRO A 48 -2.97 5.22 11.32
N ALA A 49 -2.95 6.54 11.50
CA ALA A 49 -4.15 7.34 11.79
C ALA A 49 -5.18 7.28 10.64
N VAL A 50 -4.71 7.37 9.39
CA VAL A 50 -5.57 7.20 8.21
C VAL A 50 -6.19 5.81 8.17
N LEU A 51 -5.40 4.75 8.43
CA LEU A 51 -5.92 3.39 8.44
C LEU A 51 -6.94 3.16 9.55
N GLU A 52 -6.72 3.71 10.75
CA GLU A 52 -7.69 3.67 11.86
C GLU A 52 -8.99 4.39 11.47
N ALA A 53 -8.89 5.60 10.92
CA ALA A 53 -10.06 6.35 10.45
C ALA A 53 -10.83 5.62 9.33
N VAL A 54 -10.13 4.94 8.41
CA VAL A 54 -10.77 4.09 7.40
C VAL A 54 -11.52 2.93 8.06
N CYS A 55 -10.89 2.24 9.02
CA CYS A 55 -11.52 1.12 9.73
C CYS A 55 -12.79 1.58 10.47
N ASP A 56 -12.72 2.73 11.16
CA ASP A 56 -13.85 3.31 11.91
C ASP A 56 -15.00 3.76 11.01
N VAL A 57 -14.70 4.30 9.82
CA VAL A 57 -15.74 4.74 8.87
C VAL A 57 -16.39 3.55 8.18
N LEU A 58 -15.63 2.49 7.91
CA LEU A 58 -16.14 1.28 7.26
C LEU A 58 -16.75 0.27 8.25
N ASP A 59 -16.51 0.44 9.54
CA ASP A 59 -16.83 -0.54 10.60
C ASP A 59 -16.25 -1.93 10.27
N ARG A 60 -14.95 -1.95 9.91
CA ARG A 60 -14.25 -3.17 9.46
C ARG A 60 -12.91 -3.37 10.16
N PRO A 61 -12.50 -4.62 10.41
CA PRO A 61 -11.18 -4.92 10.95
C PRO A 61 -10.06 -4.45 10.02
N ARG A 62 -8.98 -3.94 10.63
CA ARG A 62 -7.78 -3.48 9.90
C ARG A 62 -7.18 -4.53 8.97
N ALA A 63 -7.19 -5.80 9.39
CA ALA A 63 -6.64 -6.89 8.60
C ALA A 63 -7.35 -7.03 7.24
N GLU A 64 -8.69 -7.01 7.24
CA GLU A 64 -9.48 -7.10 6.02
C GLU A 64 -9.28 -5.87 5.12
N VAL A 65 -9.26 -4.67 5.71
CA VAL A 65 -9.00 -3.43 4.95
C VAL A 65 -7.62 -3.48 4.28
N MET A 66 -6.60 -3.95 4.99
CA MET A 66 -5.25 -4.08 4.43
C MET A 66 -5.15 -5.13 3.33
N GLU A 67 -5.87 -6.24 3.46
CA GLU A 67 -5.97 -7.28 2.42
C GLU A 67 -6.63 -6.73 1.15
N ASP A 68 -7.71 -5.97 1.31
CA ASP A 68 -8.41 -5.32 0.20
C ASP A 68 -7.54 -4.26 -0.48
N VAL A 69 -6.79 -3.45 0.28
CA VAL A 69 -5.82 -2.49 -0.27
C VAL A 69 -4.74 -3.21 -1.08
N GLY A 70 -4.21 -4.32 -0.56
CA GLY A 70 -3.22 -5.15 -1.27
C GLY A 70 -3.77 -5.69 -2.60
N THR A 71 -5.00 -6.19 -2.58
CA THR A 71 -5.68 -6.69 -3.78
C THR A 71 -5.94 -5.58 -4.79
N PHE A 72 -6.39 -4.41 -4.32
CA PHE A 72 -6.62 -3.24 -5.16
C PHE A 72 -5.36 -2.82 -5.92
N LEU A 73 -4.20 -2.79 -5.26
CA LEU A 73 -2.92 -2.41 -5.88
C LEU A 73 -2.51 -3.31 -7.04
N VAL A 74 -2.93 -4.58 -7.06
CA VAL A 74 -2.56 -5.55 -8.08
C VAL A 74 -3.67 -5.82 -9.10
N ALA A 75 -4.92 -5.52 -8.77
CA ALA A 75 -6.09 -5.81 -9.60
C ALA A 75 -6.61 -4.58 -10.36
N GLN A 76 -6.48 -3.36 -9.80
CA GLN A 76 -7.15 -2.19 -10.35
C GLN A 76 -6.44 -1.63 -11.61
N PRO A 77 -7.19 -1.28 -12.68
CA PRO A 77 -6.66 -0.50 -13.79
C PRO A 77 -6.07 0.85 -13.33
N GLY A 78 -4.92 1.25 -13.86
CA GLY A 78 -4.18 2.45 -13.44
C GLY A 78 -3.07 2.21 -12.41
N TYR A 79 -2.93 0.97 -11.89
CA TYR A 79 -1.82 0.56 -11.00
C TYR A 79 -0.82 -0.38 -11.69
N GLU A 80 -0.71 -0.29 -13.03
CA GLU A 80 0.15 -1.18 -13.81
C GLU A 80 1.62 -1.04 -13.43
N ALA A 81 2.04 0.11 -12.88
CA ALA A 81 3.41 0.30 -12.38
C ALA A 81 3.76 -0.68 -11.25
N VAL A 82 2.87 -0.86 -10.28
CA VAL A 82 3.06 -1.84 -9.19
C VAL A 82 3.08 -3.24 -9.76
N ARG A 83 2.14 -3.57 -10.66
CA ARG A 83 2.13 -4.88 -11.34
C ARG A 83 3.39 -5.14 -12.15
N ARG A 84 3.95 -4.12 -12.82
CA ARG A 84 5.20 -4.23 -13.58
C ARG A 84 6.38 -4.48 -12.65
N LEU A 85 6.45 -3.80 -11.51
CA LEU A 85 7.45 -4.07 -10.47
C LEU A 85 7.38 -5.52 -9.99
N LEU A 86 6.18 -6.03 -9.70
CA LEU A 86 5.98 -7.41 -9.26
C LEU A 86 6.28 -8.44 -10.37
N ARG A 87 6.07 -8.09 -11.65
CA ARG A 87 6.42 -8.97 -12.79
C ARG A 87 7.92 -9.19 -12.97
N PHE A 88 8.77 -8.32 -12.43
CA PHE A 88 10.21 -8.62 -12.37
C PHE A 88 10.53 -9.74 -11.37
N GLY A 89 9.54 -10.22 -10.63
CA GLY A 89 9.69 -11.32 -9.71
C GLY A 89 9.71 -12.71 -10.33
N GLY A 90 9.56 -12.85 -11.65
CA GLY A 90 9.63 -14.15 -12.33
C GLY A 90 8.29 -14.61 -12.88
N VAL A 91 8.28 -15.83 -13.43
CA VAL A 91 7.16 -16.34 -14.25
C VAL A 91 6.24 -17.28 -13.47
N SER A 92 6.71 -17.86 -12.37
CA SER A 92 5.93 -18.70 -11.46
C SER A 92 5.73 -18.02 -10.09
N PHE A 93 4.79 -18.54 -9.30
CA PHE A 93 4.59 -18.08 -7.92
C PHE A 93 5.84 -18.29 -7.05
N SER A 94 6.53 -19.43 -7.22
CA SER A 94 7.78 -19.71 -6.50
C SER A 94 8.88 -18.73 -6.86
N ASP A 95 9.06 -18.42 -8.16
CA ASP A 95 10.02 -17.40 -8.58
C ASP A 95 9.68 -16.05 -7.94
N PHE A 96 8.39 -15.68 -7.96
CA PHE A 96 7.90 -14.44 -7.36
C PHE A 96 8.26 -14.36 -5.88
N LEU A 97 8.02 -15.42 -5.10
CA LEU A 97 8.38 -15.47 -3.69
C LEU A 97 9.89 -15.31 -3.49
N GLN A 98 10.72 -16.01 -4.25
CA GLN A 98 12.19 -15.90 -4.16
C GLN A 98 12.67 -14.47 -4.50
N SER A 99 11.97 -13.79 -5.40
CA SER A 99 12.33 -12.43 -5.79
C SER A 99 11.99 -11.36 -4.75
N LEU A 100 11.20 -11.67 -3.72
CA LEU A 100 10.76 -10.68 -2.72
C LEU A 100 11.95 -10.16 -1.89
N ASP A 101 12.98 -10.97 -1.72
CA ASP A 101 14.21 -10.62 -1.00
C ASP A 101 14.93 -9.43 -1.66
N ASP A 102 14.86 -9.33 -2.98
CA ASP A 102 15.43 -8.26 -3.80
C ASP A 102 14.50 -7.05 -3.96
N LEU A 103 13.23 -7.14 -3.52
CA LEU A 103 12.22 -6.09 -3.73
C LEU A 103 12.59 -4.75 -3.09
N PRO A 104 13.12 -4.69 -1.84
CA PRO A 104 13.53 -3.43 -1.24
C PRO A 104 14.61 -2.72 -2.06
N ASP A 105 15.60 -3.44 -2.57
CA ASP A 105 16.70 -2.88 -3.36
C ASP A 105 16.21 -2.40 -4.73
N ARG A 106 15.38 -3.19 -5.42
CA ARG A 106 14.75 -2.75 -6.68
C ARG A 106 13.88 -1.50 -6.48
N THR A 107 13.17 -1.43 -5.36
CA THR A 107 12.32 -0.27 -5.06
C THR A 107 13.16 0.97 -4.82
N ARG A 108 14.28 0.86 -4.09
CA ARG A 108 15.22 1.96 -3.84
C ARG A 108 15.85 2.51 -5.13
N LEU A 109 16.09 1.67 -6.13
CA LEU A 109 16.56 2.10 -7.45
C LEU A 109 15.54 2.97 -8.20
N ALA A 110 14.24 2.74 -7.97
CA ALA A 110 13.17 3.51 -8.61
C ALA A 110 12.72 4.72 -7.78
N LEU A 111 12.66 4.58 -6.46
CA LEU A 111 12.20 5.55 -5.48
C LEU A 111 13.02 5.41 -4.19
N SER A 112 14.09 6.20 -4.06
CA SER A 112 15.04 6.10 -2.93
C SER A 112 14.39 6.28 -1.56
N GLU A 113 13.33 7.10 -1.49
CA GLU A 113 12.64 7.45 -0.26
C GLU A 113 11.55 6.44 0.15
N LEU A 114 11.25 5.45 -0.71
CA LEU A 114 10.30 4.39 -0.42
C LEU A 114 11.03 3.20 0.22
N HIS A 115 10.98 3.14 1.55
CA HIS A 115 11.55 2.04 2.32
C HIS A 115 10.53 0.91 2.50
N LEU A 116 10.79 -0.23 1.86
CA LEU A 116 10.05 -1.46 2.09
C LEU A 116 10.75 -2.32 3.16
N PRO A 117 9.98 -3.11 3.95
CA PRO A 117 10.57 -4.07 4.87
C PRO A 117 11.35 -5.14 4.12
N TRP A 118 12.38 -5.67 4.77
CA TRP A 118 13.09 -6.84 4.24
C TRP A 118 12.24 -8.09 4.42
N VAL A 119 12.20 -8.92 3.38
CA VAL A 119 11.50 -10.20 3.34
C VAL A 119 12.55 -11.25 2.96
N GLU A 120 12.46 -12.43 3.57
CA GLU A 120 13.34 -13.57 3.27
C GLU A 120 12.48 -14.80 3.07
N LEU A 121 12.61 -15.46 1.93
CA LEU A 121 11.98 -16.76 1.73
C LEU A 121 12.84 -17.86 2.35
N ARG A 122 12.24 -18.62 3.28
CA ARG A 122 12.85 -19.85 3.81
C ARG A 122 11.99 -21.03 3.42
N GLU A 123 12.62 -22.04 2.84
CA GLU A 123 11.99 -23.34 2.64
C GLU A 123 11.89 -24.04 3.99
N ASP A 124 10.69 -24.45 4.36
CA ASP A 124 10.49 -25.32 5.51
C ASP A 124 10.84 -26.76 5.07
N PRO A 125 11.85 -27.42 5.66
CA PRO A 125 12.21 -28.79 5.29
C PRO A 125 11.08 -29.82 5.50
N ASP A 126 10.04 -29.48 6.26
CA ASP A 126 8.94 -30.38 6.62
C ASP A 126 7.67 -30.22 5.75
N GLY A 127 7.80 -29.69 4.52
CA GLY A 127 6.71 -29.42 3.57
C GLY A 127 5.46 -30.32 3.62
#